data_AF-A0A3T2V117-F1
#
_entry.id   AF-A0A3T2V117-F1
#
_cell.length_a   1.000
_cell.length_b   1.000
_cell.length_c   1.000
_cell.angle_alpha   90.00
_cell.angle_beta   90.00
_cell.angle_gamma   90.00
#
_symmetry.space_group_name_H-M   'P 1'
#
loop_
_entity.id
_entity.type
_entity.pdbx_description
1 polymer ?
#
loop_
_entity_poly.entity_id
_entity_poly.type
_entity_poly.pdbx_seq_one_letter_code
_entity_poly.pdbx_strand_id
1 'polypeptide(L)'
;MQKAQRIIKTYRRNRMIVCTICALVTLASTLSVRFISQRNLNQQRVVQFANHAVEELDKVLLPLQAGSEVLLPLIGLPCSVAHLPLRKQAAKLQTVRSIGLVQDGTLYCSSIFGYRNVPVVDILAELPAPQPLLRLTIDRALIKGSPVLIQWTPAAGSSNAGVMEMINIDLLTAMLLEPQLQQISSASLTVDKRHLLYGNGLVDSLPQPEDNENYQVSSQRFPFTINVNGPGATALAWHYLPTQLPLAVLL
;
A
#
# COMPACT_ATOMS: atom_id res chain seq x y z
N MET A 1 41.02 -45.78 -50.74
CA MET A 1 40.87 -45.41 -49.31
C MET A 1 40.27 -44.02 -49.06
N GLN A 2 40.48 -43.00 -49.90
CA GLN A 2 40.00 -41.61 -49.65
C GLN A 2 38.47 -41.42 -49.62
N LYS A 3 37.67 -42.22 -50.34
CA LYS A 3 36.19 -42.10 -50.35
C LYS A 3 35.55 -42.48 -48.99
N ALA A 4 36.05 -43.52 -48.33
CA ALA A 4 35.54 -43.98 -47.03
C ALA A 4 35.81 -42.95 -45.90
N GLN A 5 37.00 -42.31 -45.90
CA GLN A 5 37.32 -41.26 -44.94
C GLN A 5 36.44 -40.00 -45.10
N ARG A 6 36.08 -39.62 -46.34
CA ARG A 6 35.12 -38.52 -46.58
C ARG A 6 33.73 -38.84 -46.07
N ILE A 7 33.23 -40.06 -46.28
CA ILE A 7 31.89 -40.47 -45.80
C ILE A 7 31.83 -40.46 -44.27
N ILE A 8 32.87 -40.97 -43.59
CA ILE A 8 32.95 -40.97 -42.11
C ILE A 8 33.00 -39.54 -41.56
N LYS A 9 33.76 -38.64 -42.20
CA LYS A 9 33.87 -37.22 -41.79
C LYS A 9 32.54 -36.48 -41.96
N THR A 10 31.84 -36.71 -43.07
CA THR A 10 30.51 -36.12 -43.33
C THR A 10 29.45 -36.68 -42.36
N TYR A 11 29.49 -37.98 -42.07
CA TYR A 11 28.59 -38.62 -41.12
C TYR A 11 28.79 -38.10 -39.69
N ARG A 12 30.04 -38.01 -39.20
CA ARG A 12 30.35 -37.40 -37.89
C ARG A 12 29.92 -35.94 -37.83
N ARG A 13 30.14 -35.16 -38.90
CA ARG A 13 29.73 -33.76 -38.96
C ARG A 13 28.21 -33.60 -38.88
N ASN A 14 27.46 -34.37 -39.65
CA ASN A 14 25.99 -34.32 -39.61
C ASN A 14 25.46 -34.74 -38.23
N ARG A 15 26.07 -35.75 -37.59
CA ARG A 15 25.69 -36.15 -36.22
C ARG A 15 25.97 -35.07 -35.18
N MET A 16 27.13 -34.42 -35.26
CA MET A 16 27.47 -33.29 -34.38
C MET A 16 26.50 -32.13 -34.56
N ILE A 17 26.16 -31.77 -35.80
CA ILE A 17 25.19 -30.71 -36.09
C ILE A 17 23.83 -31.05 -35.47
N VAL A 18 23.33 -32.27 -35.66
CA VAL A 18 22.04 -32.70 -35.07
C VAL A 18 22.08 -32.64 -33.54
N CYS A 19 23.15 -33.14 -32.91
CA CYS A 19 23.30 -33.06 -31.45
C CYS A 19 23.34 -31.62 -30.93
N THR A 20 24.09 -30.73 -31.60
CA THR A 20 24.17 -29.31 -31.22
C THR A 20 22.81 -28.61 -31.39
N ILE A 21 22.07 -28.90 -32.46
CA ILE A 21 20.72 -28.34 -32.66
C ILE A 21 19.79 -28.85 -31.55
N CYS A 22 19.78 -30.15 -31.25
CA CYS A 22 18.95 -30.68 -30.17
C CYS A 22 19.26 -30.01 -28.82
N ALA A 23 20.54 -29.84 -28.48
CA ALA A 23 20.96 -29.19 -27.24
C ALA A 23 20.55 -27.70 -27.18
N LEU A 24 20.64 -26.98 -28.30
CA LEU A 24 20.19 -25.59 -28.37
C LEU A 24 18.67 -25.46 -28.22
N VAL A 25 17.91 -26.38 -28.82
CA VAL A 25 16.45 -26.40 -28.71
C VAL A 25 16.00 -26.73 -27.29
N THR A 26 16.61 -27.72 -26.63
CA THR A 26 16.28 -28.05 -25.23
C THR A 26 16.62 -26.90 -24.30
N LEU A 27 17.77 -26.25 -24.49
CA LEU A 27 18.19 -25.07 -23.72
C LEU A 27 17.21 -23.91 -23.92
N ALA A 28 16.86 -23.58 -25.17
CA ALA A 28 15.94 -22.49 -25.48
C ALA A 28 14.53 -22.72 -24.91
N SER A 29 14.03 -23.96 -25.01
CA SER A 29 12.74 -24.34 -24.44
C SER A 29 12.74 -24.20 -22.91
N THR A 30 13.80 -24.69 -22.25
CA THR A 30 13.93 -24.62 -20.78
C THR A 30 13.99 -23.18 -20.29
N LEU A 31 14.80 -22.34 -20.94
CA LEU A 31 14.90 -20.91 -20.61
C LEU A 31 13.58 -20.17 -20.83
N SER A 32 12.85 -20.48 -21.91
CA SER A 32 11.55 -19.87 -22.20
C SER A 32 10.52 -20.18 -21.11
N VAL A 33 10.42 -21.45 -20.69
CA VAL A 33 9.52 -21.86 -19.60
C VAL A 33 9.91 -21.18 -18.29
N ARG A 34 11.21 -21.12 -17.97
CA ARG A 34 11.70 -20.45 -16.77
C ARG A 34 11.41 -18.95 -16.78
N PHE A 35 11.57 -18.29 -17.91
CA PHE A 35 11.25 -16.87 -18.08
C PHE A 35 9.77 -16.59 -17.81
N ILE A 36 8.87 -17.37 -18.43
CA ILE A 36 7.42 -17.21 -18.22
C ILE A 36 7.04 -17.46 -16.76
N SER A 37 7.59 -18.52 -16.15
CA SER A 37 7.33 -18.85 -14.75
C SER A 37 7.80 -17.74 -13.80
N GLN A 38 9.01 -17.22 -13.98
CA GLN A 38 9.56 -16.13 -13.16
C GLN A 38 8.73 -14.85 -13.30
N ARG A 39 8.36 -14.48 -14.53
CA ARG A 39 7.50 -13.31 -14.80
C ARG A 39 6.18 -13.43 -14.04
N ASN A 40 5.50 -14.58 -14.14
CA ASN A 40 4.23 -14.80 -13.47
C ASN A 40 4.36 -14.74 -11.94
N LEU A 41 5.41 -15.34 -11.37
CA LEU A 41 5.67 -15.29 -9.92
C LEU A 41 5.94 -13.88 -9.42
N ASN A 42 6.75 -13.11 -10.16
CA ASN A 42 7.05 -11.72 -9.79
C ASN A 42 5.79 -10.86 -9.81
N GLN A 43 4.95 -11.00 -10.85
CA GLN A 43 3.68 -10.30 -10.94
C GLN A 43 2.74 -10.66 -9.77
N GLN A 44 2.64 -11.95 -9.44
CA GLN A 44 1.83 -12.41 -8.32
C GLN A 44 2.32 -11.84 -6.98
N ARG A 45 3.63 -11.79 -6.74
CA ARG A 45 4.20 -11.24 -5.50
C ARG A 45 3.90 -9.76 -5.30
N VAL A 46 4.04 -8.95 -6.35
CA VAL A 46 3.75 -7.51 -6.27
C VAL A 46 2.27 -7.28 -5.97
N VAL A 47 1.39 -8.02 -6.63
CA VAL A 47 -0.06 -7.95 -6.38
C VAL A 47 -0.42 -8.46 -4.98
N GLN A 48 0.21 -9.53 -4.51
CA GLN A 48 0.00 -10.05 -3.15
C GLN A 48 0.45 -9.06 -2.07
N PHE A 49 1.60 -8.42 -2.26
CA PHE A 49 2.08 -7.37 -1.36
C PHE A 49 1.07 -6.21 -1.25
N ALA A 50 0.60 -5.70 -2.40
CA ALA A 50 -0.38 -4.61 -2.41
C ALA A 50 -1.73 -5.03 -1.77
N ASN A 51 -2.22 -6.23 -2.06
CA ASN A 51 -3.45 -6.75 -1.44
C ASN A 51 -3.29 -6.94 0.07
N HIS A 52 -2.15 -7.45 0.52
CA HIS A 52 -1.88 -7.60 1.95
C HIS A 52 -1.88 -6.26 2.67
N ALA A 53 -1.23 -5.24 2.11
CA ALA A 53 -1.24 -3.88 2.66
C ALA A 53 -2.66 -3.28 2.73
N VAL A 54 -3.50 -3.52 1.70
CA VAL A 54 -4.93 -3.14 1.71
C VAL A 54 -5.69 -3.85 2.82
N GLU A 55 -5.53 -5.18 2.94
CA GLU A 55 -6.23 -5.99 3.93
C GLU A 55 -5.88 -5.57 5.37
N GLU A 56 -4.60 -5.33 5.65
CA GLU A 56 -4.15 -4.92 6.97
C GLU A 56 -4.60 -3.49 7.32
N LEU A 57 -4.59 -2.56 6.35
CA LEU A 57 -5.12 -1.22 6.61
C LEU A 57 -6.64 -1.25 6.80
N ASP A 58 -7.37 -2.08 6.05
CA ASP A 58 -8.81 -2.32 6.29
C ASP A 58 -9.06 -2.85 7.71
N LYS A 59 -8.25 -3.81 8.20
CA LYS A 59 -8.34 -4.33 9.58
C LYS A 59 -8.10 -3.25 10.64
N VAL A 60 -7.27 -2.25 10.34
CA VAL A 60 -7.06 -1.10 11.22
C VAL A 60 -8.24 -0.13 11.19
N LEU A 61 -8.85 0.12 10.03
CA LEU A 61 -9.91 1.11 9.86
C LEU A 61 -11.31 0.61 10.29
N LEU A 62 -11.59 -0.70 10.18
CA LEU A 62 -12.90 -1.26 10.54
C LEU A 62 -13.30 -1.02 12.02
N PRO A 63 -12.43 -1.28 13.02
CA PRO A 63 -12.77 -1.01 14.41
C PRO A 63 -12.97 0.49 14.72
N LEU A 64 -12.34 1.37 13.94
CA LEU A 64 -12.49 2.83 14.06
C LEU A 64 -13.89 3.25 13.65
N GLN A 65 -14.34 2.80 12.48
CA GLN A 65 -15.69 3.07 12.02
C GLN A 65 -16.75 2.58 13.03
N ALA A 66 -16.62 1.37 13.53
CA ALA A 66 -17.52 0.85 14.58
C ALA A 66 -17.41 1.64 15.90
N GLY A 67 -16.21 2.11 16.23
CA GLY A 67 -15.95 2.94 17.41
C GLY A 67 -16.59 4.32 17.33
N SER A 68 -16.53 4.95 16.16
CA SER A 68 -17.20 6.22 15.87
C SER A 68 -18.71 6.15 16.14
N GLU A 69 -19.39 5.07 15.72
CA GLU A 69 -20.84 4.90 15.92
C GLU A 69 -21.23 4.90 17.41
N VAL A 70 -20.39 4.32 18.27
CA VAL A 70 -20.60 4.30 19.73
C VAL A 70 -20.44 5.68 20.35
N LEU A 71 -19.67 6.57 19.72
CA LEU A 71 -19.36 7.90 20.23
C LEU A 71 -20.32 8.99 19.72
N LEU A 72 -21.02 8.76 18.61
CA LEU A 72 -22.00 9.70 18.05
C LEU A 72 -23.02 10.21 19.09
N PRO A 73 -23.59 9.36 19.99
CA PRO A 73 -24.53 9.82 21.01
C PRO A 73 -23.94 10.76 22.06
N LEU A 74 -22.60 10.92 22.13
CA LEU A 74 -21.94 11.81 23.08
C LEU A 74 -21.89 13.27 22.59
N ILE A 75 -22.15 13.50 21.31
CA ILE A 75 -22.19 14.84 20.72
C ILE A 75 -23.26 15.68 21.43
N GLY A 76 -22.93 16.91 21.80
CA GLY A 76 -23.81 17.80 22.56
C GLY A 76 -23.66 17.66 24.08
N LEU A 77 -23.07 16.58 24.59
CA LEU A 77 -22.75 16.47 26.01
C LEU A 77 -21.55 17.36 26.36
N PRO A 78 -21.52 17.94 27.57
CA PRO A 78 -20.35 18.67 28.06
C PRO A 78 -19.09 17.81 28.02
N CYS A 79 -17.94 18.40 27.67
CA CYS A 79 -16.69 17.65 27.58
C CYS A 79 -16.31 16.99 28.91
N SER A 80 -16.68 17.56 30.05
CA SER A 80 -16.50 16.91 31.37
C SER A 80 -17.15 15.54 31.48
N VAL A 81 -18.24 15.28 30.75
CA VAL A 81 -18.95 14.00 30.71
C VAL A 81 -18.40 13.11 29.59
N ALA A 82 -18.17 13.67 28.40
CA ALA A 82 -17.75 12.90 27.22
C ALA A 82 -16.27 12.49 27.24
N HIS A 83 -15.41 13.21 27.95
CA HIS A 83 -13.96 13.01 27.91
C HIS A 83 -13.51 11.61 28.36
N LEU A 84 -14.10 11.07 29.44
CA LEU A 84 -13.75 9.72 29.91
C LEU A 84 -14.14 8.62 28.90
N PRO A 85 -15.38 8.58 28.37
CA PRO A 85 -15.74 7.69 27.26
C PRO A 85 -14.79 7.79 26.06
N LEU A 86 -14.44 9.01 25.63
CA LEU A 86 -13.50 9.23 24.51
C LEU A 86 -12.13 8.62 24.81
N ARG A 87 -11.60 8.82 26.02
CA ARG A 87 -10.32 8.22 26.45
C ARG A 87 -10.37 6.71 26.50
N LYS A 88 -11.46 6.13 27.01
CA LYS A 88 -11.65 4.66 27.02
C LYS A 88 -11.68 4.10 25.60
N GLN A 89 -12.38 4.79 24.70
CA GLN A 89 -12.47 4.36 23.31
C GLN A 89 -11.12 4.49 22.59
N ALA A 90 -10.41 5.60 22.76
CA ALA A 90 -9.07 5.78 22.21
C ALA A 90 -8.08 4.73 22.76
N ALA A 91 -8.15 4.39 24.06
CA ALA A 91 -7.30 3.35 24.64
C ALA A 91 -7.60 1.94 24.12
N LYS A 92 -8.86 1.66 23.74
CA LYS A 92 -9.26 0.40 23.12
C LYS A 92 -8.72 0.30 21.68
N LEU A 93 -8.68 1.42 20.97
CA LEU A 93 -8.24 1.52 19.58
C LEU A 93 -6.74 1.90 19.55
N GLN A 94 -5.87 0.91 19.68
CA GLN A 94 -4.41 1.09 19.83
C GLN A 94 -3.74 1.96 18.73
N THR A 95 -4.36 2.08 17.56
CA THR A 95 -3.86 2.85 16.41
C THR A 95 -4.32 4.32 16.42
N VAL A 96 -5.34 4.66 17.21
CA VAL A 96 -5.87 6.03 17.27
C VAL A 96 -5.03 6.88 18.18
N ARG A 97 -4.69 8.05 17.68
CA ARG A 97 -3.92 9.05 18.40
C ARG A 97 -4.81 10.01 19.19
N SER A 98 -5.92 10.41 18.60
CA SER A 98 -6.91 11.27 19.24
C SER A 98 -8.28 11.03 18.64
N ILE A 99 -9.30 11.14 19.49
CA ILE A 99 -10.71 11.18 19.08
C ILE A 99 -11.26 12.54 19.48
N GLY A 100 -12.03 13.16 18.60
CA GLY A 100 -12.62 14.48 18.76
C GLY A 100 -14.13 14.45 18.55
N LEU A 101 -14.86 15.15 19.41
CA LEU A 101 -16.27 15.47 19.17
C LEU A 101 -16.37 16.87 18.60
N VAL A 102 -17.12 16.97 17.50
CA VAL A 102 -17.33 18.19 16.75
C VAL A 102 -18.80 18.55 16.81
N GLN A 103 -19.07 19.80 17.15
CA GLN A 103 -20.41 20.38 17.16
C GLN A 103 -20.34 21.78 16.57
N ASP A 104 -21.27 22.11 15.69
CA ASP A 104 -21.34 23.40 15.01
C ASP A 104 -19.99 23.82 14.36
N GLY A 105 -19.31 22.85 13.74
CA GLY A 105 -18.01 23.08 13.09
C GLY A 105 -16.84 23.30 14.07
N THR A 106 -17.02 23.08 15.36
CA THR A 106 -16.00 23.26 16.38
C THR A 106 -15.65 21.94 17.05
N LEU A 107 -14.37 21.57 17.04
CA LEU A 107 -13.81 20.52 17.89
C LEU A 107 -13.83 21.02 19.33
N TYR A 108 -14.83 20.59 20.09
CA TYR A 108 -15.08 21.10 21.46
C TYR A 108 -14.56 20.14 22.55
N CYS A 109 -14.39 18.87 22.23
CA CYS A 109 -13.86 17.87 23.16
C CYS A 109 -12.90 16.92 22.45
N SER A 110 -11.73 16.68 23.04
CA SER A 110 -10.69 15.77 22.53
C SER A 110 -10.32 14.75 23.60
N SER A 111 -10.09 13.50 23.20
CA SER A 111 -9.65 12.42 24.09
C SER A 111 -8.29 12.69 24.75
N ILE A 112 -7.40 13.46 24.10
CA ILE A 112 -6.05 13.73 24.62
C ILE A 112 -5.94 15.11 25.29
N PHE A 113 -6.69 16.09 24.80
CA PHE A 113 -6.57 17.48 25.27
C PHE A 113 -7.74 17.94 26.15
N GLY A 114 -8.79 17.13 26.30
CA GLY A 114 -10.01 17.55 27.00
C GLY A 114 -10.76 18.64 26.24
N TYR A 115 -11.21 19.68 26.96
CA TYR A 115 -11.97 20.78 26.36
C TYR A 115 -11.14 21.53 25.31
N ARG A 116 -11.76 21.83 24.18
CA ARG A 116 -11.18 22.57 23.07
C ARG A 116 -12.17 23.59 22.53
N ASN A 117 -11.65 24.54 21.78
CA ASN A 117 -12.44 25.50 21.02
C ASN A 117 -11.69 25.78 19.72
N VAL A 118 -11.66 24.78 18.85
CA VAL A 118 -10.90 24.84 17.59
C VAL A 118 -11.86 24.59 16.42
N PRO A 119 -11.97 25.54 15.47
CA PRO A 119 -12.70 25.30 14.23
C PRO A 119 -12.11 24.10 13.49
N VAL A 120 -12.93 23.13 13.08
CA VAL A 120 -12.39 21.92 12.42
C VAL A 120 -11.82 22.22 11.03
N VAL A 121 -12.24 23.31 10.41
CA VAL A 121 -11.70 23.81 9.14
C VAL A 121 -10.20 24.14 9.24
N ASP A 122 -9.72 24.55 10.43
CA ASP A 122 -8.30 24.85 10.67
C ASP A 122 -7.45 23.57 10.74
N ILE A 123 -8.09 22.44 11.06
CA ILE A 123 -7.49 21.10 11.10
C ILE A 123 -7.51 20.49 9.69
N LEU A 124 -8.68 20.50 9.04
CA LEU A 124 -8.90 19.97 7.71
C LEU A 124 -10.00 20.78 7.01
N ALA A 125 -9.65 21.48 5.94
CA ALA A 125 -10.52 22.46 5.28
C ALA A 125 -11.84 21.87 4.74
N GLU A 126 -11.88 20.56 4.48
CA GLU A 126 -13.07 19.85 4.01
C GLU A 126 -14.07 19.51 5.13
N LEU A 127 -13.73 19.78 6.40
CA LEU A 127 -14.59 19.52 7.54
C LEU A 127 -15.27 20.80 8.06
N PRO A 128 -16.52 20.69 8.55
CA PRO A 128 -17.32 19.47 8.64
C PRO A 128 -17.92 19.05 7.28
N ALA A 129 -18.11 17.75 7.09
CA ALA A 129 -18.63 17.18 5.84
C ALA A 129 -19.93 16.39 6.09
N PRO A 130 -20.89 16.38 5.15
CA PRO A 130 -22.17 15.66 5.31
C PRO A 130 -22.03 14.14 5.16
N GLN A 131 -20.91 13.65 4.63
CA GLN A 131 -20.63 12.24 4.41
C GLN A 131 -19.36 11.82 5.15
N PRO A 132 -19.20 10.53 5.49
CA PRO A 132 -17.95 10.02 6.02
C PRO A 132 -16.78 10.37 5.10
N LEU A 133 -15.66 10.77 5.70
CA LEU A 133 -14.48 11.23 4.97
C LEU A 133 -13.24 10.52 5.51
N LEU A 134 -12.32 10.17 4.61
CA LEU A 134 -10.97 9.75 4.96
C LEU A 134 -9.99 10.68 4.25
N ARG A 135 -9.03 11.27 4.99
CA ARG A 135 -8.04 12.21 4.44
C ARG A 135 -6.67 12.05 5.05
N LEU A 136 -5.65 12.14 4.18
CA LEU A 136 -4.25 12.26 4.58
C LEU A 136 -3.86 13.73 4.79
N THR A 137 -3.32 14.04 5.96
CA THR A 137 -2.81 15.37 6.29
C THR A 137 -1.59 15.28 7.21
N ILE A 138 -1.11 16.42 7.67
CA ILE A 138 -0.07 16.51 8.70
C ILE A 138 -0.68 16.95 10.02
N ASP A 139 -0.19 16.38 11.12
CA ASP A 139 -0.56 16.84 12.45
C ASP A 139 0.10 18.19 12.73
N ARG A 140 -0.70 19.15 13.20
CA ARG A 140 -0.26 20.50 13.58
C ARG A 140 -0.27 20.71 15.10
N ALA A 141 -0.86 19.78 15.86
CA ALA A 141 -1.14 19.93 17.28
C ALA A 141 -0.16 19.16 18.16
N LEU A 142 -0.01 17.85 17.97
CA LEU A 142 0.66 16.98 18.95
C LEU A 142 2.10 16.61 18.55
N ILE A 143 2.34 16.19 17.31
CA ILE A 143 3.67 15.88 16.73
C ILE A 143 3.67 16.59 15.38
N LYS A 144 4.10 17.84 15.42
CA LYS A 144 4.04 18.75 14.29
C LYS A 144 4.77 18.17 13.08
N GLY A 145 4.10 18.12 11.95
CA GLY A 145 4.65 17.64 10.67
C GLY A 145 4.57 16.13 10.45
N SER A 146 4.17 15.33 11.45
CA SER A 146 3.94 13.90 11.25
C SER A 146 2.71 13.64 10.37
N PRO A 147 2.74 12.68 9.44
CA PRO A 147 1.57 12.36 8.63
C PRO A 147 0.52 11.66 9.50
N VAL A 148 -0.72 12.08 9.32
CA VAL A 148 -1.88 11.51 10.00
C VAL A 148 -2.99 11.23 9.00
N LEU A 149 -3.73 10.17 9.29
CA LEU A 149 -4.96 9.83 8.58
C LEU A 149 -6.12 10.27 9.46
N ILE A 150 -7.00 11.12 8.92
CA ILE A 150 -8.21 11.58 9.60
C ILE A 150 -9.39 10.81 9.03
N GLN A 151 -10.16 10.18 9.91
CA GLN A 151 -11.46 9.62 9.62
C GLN A 151 -12.53 10.50 10.26
N TRP A 152 -13.50 10.92 9.45
CA TRP A 152 -14.64 11.71 9.88
C TRP A 152 -15.92 10.88 9.74
N THR A 153 -16.72 10.87 10.81
CA THR A 153 -18.03 10.24 10.85
C THR A 153 -19.08 11.29 11.23
N PRO A 154 -19.92 11.76 10.30
CA PRO A 154 -20.92 12.79 10.60
C PRO A 154 -22.04 12.23 11.50
N ALA A 155 -22.63 13.11 12.31
CA ALA A 155 -23.84 12.79 13.05
C ALA A 155 -25.05 12.73 12.12
N ALA A 156 -25.93 11.76 12.34
CA ALA A 156 -27.15 11.61 11.55
C ALA A 156 -27.99 12.90 11.60
N GLY A 157 -28.34 13.43 10.42
CA GLY A 157 -29.15 14.65 10.31
C GLY A 157 -28.43 15.97 10.60
N SER A 158 -27.10 15.96 10.79
CA SER A 158 -26.29 17.17 10.94
C SER A 158 -25.15 17.20 9.92
N SER A 159 -24.97 18.35 9.24
CA SER A 159 -23.82 18.59 8.37
C SER A 159 -22.61 19.12 9.13
N ASN A 160 -22.79 19.56 10.38
CA ASN A 160 -21.80 20.36 11.11
C ASN A 160 -21.32 19.69 12.42
N ALA A 161 -21.80 18.49 12.71
CA ALA A 161 -21.43 17.73 13.90
C ALA A 161 -21.02 16.31 13.54
N GLY A 162 -20.13 15.73 14.33
CA GLY A 162 -19.60 14.39 14.08
C GLY A 162 -18.44 14.02 14.97
N VAL A 163 -17.90 12.84 14.72
CA VAL A 163 -16.72 12.30 15.38
C VAL A 163 -15.54 12.40 14.40
N MET A 164 -14.43 12.95 14.88
CA MET A 164 -13.16 13.01 14.17
C MET A 164 -12.16 12.07 14.86
N GLU A 165 -11.65 11.08 14.14
CA GLU A 165 -10.60 10.19 14.62
C GLU A 165 -9.31 10.48 13.86
N MET A 166 -8.21 10.66 14.59
CA MET A 166 -6.89 10.91 14.03
C MET A 166 -5.99 9.71 14.31
N ILE A 167 -5.44 9.11 13.25
CA ILE A 167 -4.59 7.93 13.29
C ILE A 167 -3.15 8.36 12.98
N ASN A 168 -2.18 7.84 13.74
CA ASN A 168 -0.78 7.94 13.35
C ASN A 168 -0.50 6.94 12.21
N ILE A 169 -0.60 7.42 10.98
CA ILE A 169 -0.47 6.57 9.79
C ILE A 169 0.98 6.31 9.42
N ASP A 170 1.92 7.14 9.90
CA ASP A 170 3.35 7.06 9.56
C ASP A 170 3.92 5.67 9.87
N LEU A 171 3.82 5.26 11.14
CA LEU A 171 4.32 3.96 11.62
C LEU A 171 3.59 2.79 10.95
N LEU A 172 2.27 2.89 10.78
CA LEU A 172 1.49 1.85 10.12
C LEU A 172 1.96 1.66 8.68
N THR A 173 2.11 2.74 7.92
CA THR A 173 2.60 2.64 6.54
C THR A 173 4.05 2.22 6.46
N ALA A 174 4.90 2.61 7.42
CA ALA A 174 6.27 2.14 7.48
C ALA A 174 6.35 0.61 7.59
N MET A 175 5.51 0.00 8.43
CA MET A 175 5.46 -1.46 8.57
C MET A 175 4.77 -2.15 7.40
N LEU A 176 3.66 -1.58 6.89
CA LEU A 176 2.85 -2.19 5.83
C LEU A 176 3.51 -2.09 4.45
N LEU A 177 4.25 -1.01 4.22
CA LEU A 177 4.83 -0.69 2.92
C LEU A 177 6.34 -0.92 2.88
N GLU A 178 6.92 -1.50 3.93
CA GLU A 178 8.33 -1.89 3.92
C GLU A 178 8.59 -2.87 2.76
N PRO A 179 9.45 -2.51 1.79
CA PRO A 179 9.71 -3.35 0.64
C PRO A 179 10.46 -4.61 1.07
N GLN A 180 9.73 -5.69 1.34
CA GLN A 180 10.35 -7.00 1.65
C GLN A 180 11.00 -7.64 0.40
N LEU A 181 10.74 -7.09 -0.79
CA LEU A 181 11.17 -7.63 -2.07
C LEU A 181 12.18 -6.68 -2.71
N GLN A 182 13.34 -7.19 -3.13
CA GLN A 182 14.31 -6.47 -4.00
C GLN A 182 13.70 -5.97 -5.33
N GLN A 183 12.46 -6.37 -5.61
CA GLN A 183 11.71 -6.13 -6.84
C GLN A 183 10.77 -4.92 -6.75
N ILE A 184 10.56 -4.36 -5.55
CA ILE A 184 9.72 -3.17 -5.33
C ILE A 184 10.65 -1.97 -5.12
N SER A 185 10.55 -0.97 -5.99
CA SER A 185 11.34 0.26 -5.90
C SER A 185 10.71 1.26 -4.94
N SER A 186 9.38 1.36 -4.93
CA SER A 186 8.66 2.19 -3.96
C SER A 186 7.22 1.73 -3.77
N ALA A 187 6.65 2.08 -2.61
CA ALA A 187 5.26 1.83 -2.26
C ALA A 187 4.65 3.06 -1.59
N SER A 188 3.36 3.32 -1.84
CA SER A 188 2.65 4.47 -1.29
C SER A 188 1.20 4.17 -0.96
N LEU A 189 0.68 4.84 0.05
CA LEU A 189 -0.74 4.91 0.38
C LEU A 189 -1.32 6.20 -0.22
N THR A 190 -2.36 6.09 -1.03
CA THR A 190 -3.11 7.22 -1.59
C THR A 190 -4.48 7.30 -0.96
N VAL A 191 -4.84 8.50 -0.51
CA VAL A 191 -6.17 8.81 -0.02
C VAL A 191 -6.57 10.13 -0.67
N ASP A 192 -7.62 10.09 -1.49
CA ASP A 192 -8.02 11.22 -2.33
C ASP A 192 -6.84 11.70 -3.21
N LYS A 193 -6.44 12.97 -3.12
CA LYS A 193 -5.35 13.57 -3.92
C LYS A 193 -3.99 13.56 -3.23
N ARG A 194 -3.87 12.91 -2.07
CA ARG A 194 -2.67 12.97 -1.22
C ARG A 194 -2.05 11.59 -1.12
N HIS A 195 -0.73 11.54 -1.11
CA HIS A 195 0.02 10.29 -1.17
C HIS A 195 1.04 10.24 -0.04
N LEU A 196 1.04 9.17 0.75
CA LEU A 196 2.04 8.88 1.75
C LEU A 196 3.03 7.87 1.18
N LEU A 197 4.19 8.35 0.79
CA LEU A 197 5.26 7.56 0.16
C LEU A 197 6.19 7.00 1.24
N TYR A 198 6.44 5.70 1.20
CA TYR A 198 7.37 5.05 2.11
C TYR A 198 8.77 5.71 2.01
N GLY A 199 9.33 6.12 3.15
CA GLY A 199 10.64 6.78 3.23
C GLY A 199 10.66 8.28 2.91
N ASN A 200 9.63 8.82 2.26
CA ASN A 200 9.58 10.22 1.81
C ASN A 200 8.46 11.04 2.45
N GLY A 201 7.54 10.39 3.18
CA GLY A 201 6.43 11.04 3.86
C GLY A 201 5.32 11.47 2.89
N LEU A 202 4.59 12.50 3.27
CA LEU A 202 3.39 12.95 2.56
C LEU A 202 3.74 13.87 1.39
N VAL A 203 3.27 13.53 0.19
CA VAL A 203 3.52 14.24 -1.07
C VAL A 203 2.20 14.55 -1.80
N ASP A 204 2.21 15.61 -2.60
CA ASP A 204 1.05 16.07 -3.39
C ASP A 204 0.92 15.36 -4.75
N SER A 205 2.00 14.76 -5.23
CA SER A 205 2.01 13.99 -6.47
C SER A 205 2.99 12.83 -6.36
N LEU A 206 2.61 11.67 -6.88
CA LEU A 206 3.53 10.55 -7.01
C LEU A 206 4.61 10.84 -8.07
N PRO A 207 5.87 10.45 -7.82
CA PRO A 207 6.92 10.56 -8.83
C PRO A 207 6.55 9.73 -10.06
N GLN A 208 6.83 10.28 -11.24
CA GLN A 208 6.57 9.59 -12.50
C GLN A 208 7.47 8.36 -12.59
N PRO A 209 6.95 7.17 -12.95
CA PRO A 209 7.78 5.99 -13.14
C PRO A 209 8.61 6.17 -14.42
N GLU A 210 9.90 6.46 -14.28
CA GLU A 210 10.86 6.24 -15.36
C GLU A 210 11.11 4.73 -15.42
N ASP A 211 10.61 4.08 -16.48
CA ASP A 211 10.76 2.65 -16.81
C ASP A 211 10.09 1.60 -15.92
N ASN A 212 9.32 2.01 -14.91
CA ASN A 212 8.67 1.09 -13.98
C ASN A 212 7.18 0.85 -14.26
N GLU A 213 6.70 -0.35 -13.93
CA GLU A 213 5.28 -0.68 -13.94
C GLU A 213 4.63 -0.26 -12.60
N ASN A 214 3.48 0.40 -12.69
CA ASN A 214 2.66 0.77 -11.54
C ASN A 214 1.57 -0.26 -11.30
N TYR A 215 1.55 -0.83 -10.11
CA TYR A 215 0.52 -1.72 -9.61
C TYR A 215 -0.31 -0.97 -8.58
N GLN A 216 -1.64 -0.95 -8.77
CA GLN A 216 -2.56 -0.24 -7.89
C GLN A 216 -3.62 -1.20 -7.38
N VAL A 217 -3.84 -1.21 -6.07
CA VAL A 217 -4.92 -1.98 -5.44
C VAL A 217 -5.70 -1.05 -4.53
N SER A 218 -6.99 -0.91 -4.80
CA SER A 218 -7.90 -0.06 -4.01
C SER A 218 -8.67 -0.89 -3.00
N SER A 219 -8.92 -0.33 -1.81
CA SER A 219 -9.85 -0.92 -0.86
C SER A 219 -11.28 -0.85 -1.40
N GLN A 220 -12.07 -1.89 -1.12
CA GLN A 220 -13.50 -1.90 -1.43
C GLN A 220 -14.35 -1.27 -0.31
N ARG A 221 -13.76 -1.02 0.86
CA ARG A 221 -14.46 -0.54 2.06
C ARG A 221 -14.18 0.91 2.37
N PHE A 222 -12.94 1.35 2.12
CA PHE A 222 -12.49 2.70 2.41
C PHE A 222 -11.90 3.35 1.15
N PRO A 223 -11.97 4.69 1.00
CA PRO A 223 -11.53 5.39 -0.20
C PRO A 223 -10.01 5.60 -0.21
N PHE A 224 -9.24 4.50 -0.20
CA PHE A 224 -7.79 4.52 -0.31
C PHE A 224 -7.28 3.51 -1.35
N THR A 225 -6.06 3.75 -1.85
CA THR A 225 -5.36 2.89 -2.81
C THR A 225 -3.91 2.72 -2.40
N ILE A 226 -3.41 1.48 -2.45
CA ILE A 226 -1.99 1.19 -2.33
C ILE A 226 -1.39 1.16 -3.74
N ASN A 227 -0.36 1.97 -3.97
CA ASN A 227 0.41 1.94 -5.22
C ASN A 227 1.78 1.35 -4.94
N VAL A 228 2.20 0.46 -5.83
CA VAL A 228 3.51 -0.19 -5.81
C VAL A 228 4.16 0.05 -7.16
N ASN A 229 5.42 0.45 -7.12
CA ASN A 229 6.21 0.81 -8.29
C ASN A 229 7.48 -0.04 -8.30
N GLY A 230 7.81 -0.63 -9.44
CA GLY A 230 9.04 -1.40 -9.63
C GLY A 230 9.29 -1.75 -11.10
N PRO A 231 10.46 -2.35 -11.42
CA PRO A 231 10.94 -2.61 -12.80
C PRO A 231 10.05 -3.52 -13.68
N GLY A 232 8.85 -3.87 -13.23
CA GLY A 232 7.91 -4.69 -13.98
C GLY A 232 8.29 -6.17 -14.04
N ALA A 233 7.29 -7.03 -14.17
CA ALA A 233 7.49 -8.48 -14.10
C ALA A 233 8.45 -8.99 -15.20
N THR A 234 8.43 -8.33 -16.37
CA THR A 234 9.21 -8.69 -17.55
C THR A 234 10.69 -8.31 -17.40
N ALA A 235 11.01 -7.09 -16.96
CA ALA A 235 12.41 -6.67 -16.82
C ALA A 235 13.10 -7.45 -15.70
N LEU A 236 12.38 -7.75 -14.61
CA LEU A 236 12.86 -8.64 -13.56
C LEU A 236 13.13 -10.05 -14.08
N ALA A 237 12.24 -10.62 -14.89
CA ALA A 237 12.45 -11.95 -15.47
C ALA A 237 13.68 -12.00 -16.38
N TRP A 238 13.95 -10.93 -17.15
CA TRP A 238 15.18 -10.80 -17.93
C TRP A 238 16.43 -10.69 -17.05
N HIS A 239 16.37 -9.89 -15.98
CA HIS A 239 17.49 -9.69 -15.07
C HIS A 239 17.92 -10.98 -14.37
N TYR A 240 16.96 -11.82 -13.97
CA TYR A 240 17.25 -13.09 -13.29
C TYR A 240 17.49 -14.28 -14.24
N LEU A 241 17.21 -14.15 -15.55
CA LEU A 241 17.39 -15.25 -16.51
C LEU A 241 18.82 -15.83 -16.55
N PRO A 242 19.91 -15.04 -16.49
CA PRO A 242 21.28 -15.58 -16.49
C PRO A 242 21.57 -16.48 -15.29
N THR A 243 20.94 -16.23 -14.14
CA THR A 243 21.11 -17.06 -12.94
C THR A 243 20.51 -18.46 -13.10
N GLN A 244 19.65 -18.66 -14.10
CA GLN A 244 19.02 -19.95 -14.42
C GLN A 244 19.86 -20.79 -15.41
N LEU A 245 20.91 -20.21 -16.01
CA LEU A 245 21.76 -20.91 -17.00
C LEU A 245 22.43 -22.18 -16.46
N PRO A 246 23.03 -22.21 -15.25
CA PRO A 246 23.67 -23.42 -14.74
C PRO A 246 22.70 -24.59 -14.64
N LEU A 247 21.45 -24.30 -14.24
CA LEU A 247 20.40 -25.30 -14.06
C LEU A 247 19.82 -25.75 -15.40
N ALA A 248 19.80 -24.87 -16.40
CA ALA A 248 19.38 -25.20 -17.77
C ALA A 248 20.43 -25.99 -18.55
N VAL A 249 21.72 -25.86 -18.21
CA VAL A 249 22.83 -26.60 -18.84
C VAL A 249 23.03 -27.99 -18.24
N LEU A 250 22.50 -28.24 -17.03
CA LEU A 250 22.50 -29.56 -16.39
C LEU A 250 21.43 -30.52 -16.95
N LEU A 251 20.48 -30.02 -17.75
CA LEU A 251 19.38 -30.76 -18.39
C LEU A 251 19.71 -31.12 -19.84
#